data_AF-A0A093VCG8-F1
#
_entry.id   AF-A0A093VCG8-F1
#
_cell.length_a   1.000
_cell.length_b   1.000
_cell.length_c   1.000
_cell.angle_alpha   90.00
_cell.angle_beta   90.00
_cell.angle_gamma   90.00
#
_symmetry.space_group_name_H-M   'P 1'
#
loop_
_entity.id
_entity.type
_entity.pdbx_description
1 polymer ?
#
loop_
_entity_poly.entity_id
_entity_poly.type
_entity_poly.pdbx_seq_one_letter_code
_entity_poly.pdbx_strand_id
1 'polypeptide(L)'
;MKRVETPEFWGATKRGKTSLTEGESYLNLARDNNFFLSNHQQVSANIDTTNILAETHATDSYQNILFSLLLYRQHTQLAYPKSVTIITHAFKRRRFLDLHLPAIGIVPSMAKIAIWFIGENPPEHVTPLVDLIDGEEKRGIGLWKDDLYGTGEVLGRKRRERGWNKLEEEIVIECERDEVVKRLVRWEGVGLFLEMDDLPWT
;
A
#
# COMPACT_ATOMS: atom_id res chain seq x y z
N MET A 1 0.05 -31.79 -23.49
CA MET A 1 -0.60 -31.19 -22.31
C MET A 1 0.40 -30.23 -21.67
N LYS A 2 0.35 -28.94 -22.05
CA LYS A 2 1.34 -27.95 -21.60
C LYS A 2 0.91 -27.40 -20.23
N ARG A 3 1.83 -27.51 -19.28
CA ARG A 3 1.76 -27.09 -17.88
C ARG A 3 1.56 -25.57 -17.84
N VAL A 4 0.46 -25.11 -17.26
CA VAL A 4 0.21 -23.68 -17.01
C VAL A 4 0.92 -23.32 -15.72
N GLU A 5 1.97 -22.51 -15.82
CA GLU A 5 2.63 -21.91 -14.67
C GLU A 5 1.75 -20.79 -14.10
N THR A 6 1.36 -20.92 -12.84
CA THR A 6 0.65 -19.91 -12.05
C THR A 6 1.55 -18.68 -11.83
N PRO A 7 1.12 -17.46 -12.19
CA PRO A 7 1.89 -16.26 -11.87
C PRO A 7 1.77 -15.93 -10.38
N GLU A 8 2.91 -15.70 -9.73
CA GLU A 8 2.98 -15.06 -8.41
C GLU A 8 2.54 -13.59 -8.56
N PHE A 9 1.34 -13.24 -8.07
CA PHE A 9 0.73 -11.91 -8.20
C PHE A 9 0.97 -10.96 -7.02
N TRP A 10 2.07 -11.11 -6.26
CA TRP A 10 2.30 -10.25 -5.09
C TRP A 10 3.74 -9.74 -4.99
N GLY A 11 3.96 -8.60 -5.62
CA GLY A 11 5.23 -7.89 -5.75
C GLY A 11 5.26 -7.25 -7.14
N ALA A 12 5.81 -6.03 -7.24
CA ALA A 12 5.97 -5.27 -8.49
C ALA A 12 6.09 -6.23 -9.67
N THR A 13 5.15 -6.13 -10.62
CA THR A 13 5.09 -6.96 -11.83
C THR A 13 6.51 -7.13 -12.32
N LYS A 14 7.04 -8.37 -12.32
CA LYS A 14 8.44 -8.64 -12.70
C LYS A 14 8.70 -7.84 -13.99
N ARG A 15 9.54 -6.79 -13.95
CA ARG A 15 9.70 -5.79 -15.04
C ARG A 15 10.01 -6.40 -16.41
N GLY A 16 10.36 -7.68 -16.46
CA GLY A 16 10.50 -8.46 -17.69
C GLY A 16 9.21 -8.93 -18.36
N LYS A 17 8.01 -8.69 -17.82
CA LYS A 17 6.73 -9.13 -18.42
C LYS A 17 5.82 -7.99 -18.92
N THR A 18 5.83 -6.84 -18.26
CA THR A 18 5.03 -5.65 -18.64
C THR A 18 5.75 -4.38 -18.20
N SER A 19 5.55 -3.27 -18.92
CA SER A 19 5.97 -1.93 -18.47
C SER A 19 5.01 -1.30 -17.46
N LEU A 20 3.78 -1.82 -17.35
CA LEU A 20 2.77 -1.35 -16.41
C LEU A 20 3.05 -1.82 -14.99
N THR A 21 2.84 -0.91 -14.05
CA THR A 21 2.78 -1.21 -12.62
C THR A 21 1.52 -2.01 -12.27
N GLU A 22 1.52 -2.61 -11.08
CA GLU A 22 0.36 -3.34 -10.56
C GLU A 22 -0.86 -2.42 -10.42
N GLY A 23 -0.66 -1.20 -9.89
CA GLY A 23 -1.73 -0.20 -9.75
C GLY A 23 -2.36 0.21 -11.08
N GLU A 24 -1.54 0.48 -12.10
CA GLU A 24 -2.03 0.77 -13.46
C GLU A 24 -2.79 -0.41 -14.07
N SER A 25 -2.32 -1.63 -13.81
CA SER A 25 -2.96 -2.84 -14.31
C SER A 25 -4.37 -3.01 -13.73
N TYR A 26 -4.56 -2.80 -12.43
CA TYR A 26 -5.90 -2.83 -11.82
C TYR A 26 -6.78 -1.68 -12.31
N LEU A 27 -6.22 -0.48 -12.46
CA LEU A 27 -6.97 0.68 -12.96
C LEU A 27 -7.48 0.44 -14.38
N ASN A 28 -6.63 -0.12 -15.25
CA ASN A 28 -7.02 -0.49 -16.61
C ASN A 28 -8.10 -1.57 -16.60
N LEU A 29 -7.94 -2.63 -15.79
CA LEU A 29 -8.97 -3.67 -15.66
C LEU A 29 -10.32 -3.08 -15.21
N ALA A 30 -10.32 -2.19 -14.24
CA ALA A 30 -11.54 -1.57 -13.74
C ALA A 30 -12.21 -0.64 -14.78
N ARG A 31 -11.40 0.07 -15.58
CA ARG A 31 -11.88 0.87 -16.72
C ARG A 31 -12.46 -0.01 -17.82
N ASP A 32 -11.76 -1.07 -18.22
CA ASP A 32 -12.19 -2.00 -19.27
C ASP A 32 -13.51 -2.70 -18.92
N ASN A 33 -13.78 -2.88 -17.63
CA ASN A 33 -15.03 -3.47 -17.12
C ASN A 33 -16.09 -2.43 -16.73
N ASN A 34 -15.86 -1.13 -17.03
CA ASN A 34 -16.80 -0.04 -16.74
C ASN A 34 -17.25 0.04 -15.27
N PHE A 35 -16.41 -0.39 -14.30
CA PHE A 35 -16.79 -0.42 -12.89
C PHE A 35 -17.11 0.97 -12.30
N PHE A 36 -16.60 2.03 -12.92
CA PHE A 36 -16.79 3.40 -12.46
C PHE A 36 -17.85 4.18 -13.27
N LEU A 37 -18.47 3.55 -14.27
CA LEU A 37 -19.53 4.17 -15.07
C LEU A 37 -20.91 3.82 -14.49
N SER A 38 -21.81 4.81 -14.47
CA SER A 38 -23.14 4.81 -13.84
C SER A 38 -24.17 3.81 -14.41
N ASN A 39 -23.76 2.92 -15.31
CA ASN A 39 -24.66 1.98 -15.99
C ASN A 39 -24.90 0.68 -15.21
N HIS A 40 -24.13 0.42 -14.15
CA HIS A 40 -24.42 -0.67 -13.21
C HIS A 40 -25.37 -0.15 -12.12
N GLN A 41 -26.58 -0.74 -12.06
CA GLN A 41 -27.72 -0.43 -11.17
C GLN A 41 -27.43 -0.39 -9.64
N GLN A 42 -26.16 -0.51 -9.21
CA GLN A 42 -25.75 -0.53 -7.81
C GLN A 42 -24.83 0.64 -7.40
N VAL A 43 -24.29 1.44 -8.33
CA VAL A 43 -23.46 2.60 -7.98
C VAL A 43 -24.27 3.88 -8.20
N SER A 44 -25.02 4.28 -7.19
CA SER A 44 -25.96 5.41 -7.20
C SER A 44 -25.29 6.80 -7.16
N ALA A 45 -24.00 6.91 -7.44
CA ALA A 45 -23.29 8.18 -7.51
C ALA A 45 -22.42 8.21 -8.78
N ASN A 46 -22.48 9.31 -9.53
CA ASN A 46 -21.50 9.59 -10.57
C ASN A 46 -20.12 9.68 -9.90
N ILE A 47 -19.32 8.62 -9.98
CA ILE A 47 -17.93 8.65 -9.52
C ILE A 47 -17.17 9.58 -10.47
N ASP A 48 -16.63 10.67 -9.94
CA ASP A 48 -15.71 11.51 -10.68
C ASP A 48 -14.40 10.74 -10.90
N THR A 49 -14.21 10.27 -12.13
CA THR A 49 -13.07 9.44 -12.51
C THR A 49 -11.73 10.17 -12.42
N THR A 50 -11.73 11.51 -12.32
CA THR A 50 -10.51 12.30 -12.06
C THR A 50 -9.93 12.07 -10.66
N ASN A 51 -10.74 11.53 -9.73
CA ASN A 51 -10.32 11.17 -8.38
C ASN A 51 -9.88 9.70 -8.25
N ILE A 52 -9.76 8.99 -9.38
CA ILE A 52 -9.26 7.62 -9.42
C ILE A 52 -7.80 7.65 -9.86
N LEU A 53 -6.91 7.43 -8.91
CA LEU A 53 -5.47 7.52 -9.09
C LEU A 53 -4.81 6.16 -8.90
N ALA A 54 -3.69 5.94 -9.57
CA ALA A 54 -2.81 4.80 -9.33
C ALA A 54 -1.52 5.30 -8.65
N GLU A 55 -1.20 4.76 -7.49
CA GLU A 55 0.11 4.93 -6.85
C GLU A 55 1.07 3.92 -7.49
N THR A 56 2.23 4.39 -7.96
CA THR A 56 3.14 3.63 -8.84
C THR A 56 4.56 3.50 -8.28
N HIS A 57 4.88 4.16 -7.17
CA HIS A 57 6.21 4.17 -6.55
C HIS A 57 6.35 3.18 -5.40
N ALA A 58 5.26 2.73 -4.77
CA ALA A 58 5.36 1.77 -3.68
C ALA A 58 5.96 0.44 -4.15
N THR A 59 6.96 -0.01 -3.42
CA THR A 59 7.63 -1.30 -3.65
C THR A 59 7.22 -2.36 -2.63
N ASP A 60 6.43 -2.01 -1.62
CA ASP A 60 5.92 -2.92 -0.60
C ASP A 60 4.62 -2.44 0.06
N SER A 61 4.08 -3.22 1.00
CA SER A 61 2.80 -2.94 1.66
C SER A 61 2.82 -1.78 2.66
N TYR A 62 3.97 -1.43 3.23
CA TYR A 62 4.09 -0.24 4.09
C TYR A 62 3.99 1.02 3.23
N GLN A 63 4.78 1.06 2.14
CA GLN A 63 4.79 2.17 1.19
C GLN A 63 3.43 2.35 0.52
N ASN A 64 2.69 1.26 0.23
CA ASN A 64 1.34 1.35 -0.32
C ASN A 64 0.41 2.24 0.51
N ILE A 65 0.50 2.20 1.85
CA ILE A 65 -0.33 3.06 2.72
C ILE A 65 0.20 4.49 2.69
N LEU A 66 1.48 4.67 3.02
CA LEU A 66 2.08 5.98 3.18
C LEU A 66 2.01 6.79 1.87
N PHE A 67 2.36 6.17 0.74
CA PHE A 67 2.40 6.85 -0.55
C PHE A 67 1.00 7.11 -1.11
N SER A 68 0.00 6.30 -0.75
CA SER A 68 -1.40 6.64 -1.06
C SER A 68 -1.85 7.91 -0.34
N LEU A 69 -1.39 8.15 0.90
CA LEU A 69 -1.68 9.39 1.62
C LEU A 69 -0.98 10.59 0.98
N LEU A 70 0.28 10.43 0.56
CA LEU A 70 1.04 11.45 -0.16
C LEU A 70 0.39 11.79 -1.51
N LEU A 71 0.02 10.76 -2.28
CA LEU A 71 -0.65 10.92 -3.57
C LEU A 71 -2.00 11.62 -3.43
N TYR A 72 -2.79 11.26 -2.40
CA TYR A 72 -4.04 11.97 -2.09
C TYR A 72 -3.77 13.46 -1.84
N ARG A 73 -2.76 13.78 -1.03
CA ARG A 73 -2.44 15.17 -0.70
C ARG A 73 -1.91 15.94 -1.91
N GLN A 74 -1.07 15.31 -2.73
CA GLN A 74 -0.58 15.88 -3.98
C GLN A 74 -1.72 16.14 -4.97
N HIS A 75 -2.68 15.23 -5.10
CA HIS A 75 -3.80 15.40 -6.02
C HIS A 75 -4.79 16.46 -5.54
N THR A 76 -5.17 16.43 -4.26
CA THR A 76 -6.20 17.32 -3.72
C THR A 76 -5.66 18.68 -3.29
N GLN A 77 -4.37 18.77 -2.96
CA GLN A 77 -3.72 19.93 -2.36
C GLN A 77 -4.33 20.36 -1.00
N LEU A 78 -5.14 19.49 -0.38
CA LEU A 78 -5.83 19.67 0.90
C LEU A 78 -5.07 19.02 2.08
N ALA A 79 -5.65 19.09 3.28
CA ALA A 79 -5.21 18.27 4.41
C ALA A 79 -5.47 16.77 4.15
N TYR A 80 -4.74 15.89 4.85
CA TYR A 80 -4.91 14.43 4.78
C TYR A 80 -6.36 13.97 5.03
N PRO A 81 -6.75 12.81 4.49
CA PRO A 81 -8.15 12.38 4.51
C PRO A 81 -8.61 12.08 5.94
N LYS A 82 -9.87 12.36 6.26
CA LYS A 82 -10.46 12.02 7.58
C LYS A 82 -10.72 10.54 7.77
N SER A 83 -10.72 9.77 6.68
CA SER A 83 -10.92 8.33 6.71
C SER A 83 -10.19 7.64 5.57
N VAL A 84 -9.69 6.45 5.82
CA VAL A 84 -9.06 5.57 4.83
C VAL A 84 -9.73 4.21 4.88
N THR A 85 -10.09 3.67 3.71
CA THR A 85 -10.55 2.29 3.57
C THR A 85 -9.47 1.48 2.87
N ILE A 86 -8.93 0.49 3.57
CA ILE A 86 -7.92 -0.43 3.02
C ILE A 86 -8.68 -1.63 2.45
N ILE A 87 -8.58 -1.82 1.14
CA ILE A 87 -9.15 -2.96 0.43
C ILE A 87 -7.99 -3.86 0.00
N THR A 88 -7.87 -5.04 0.60
CA THR A 88 -6.80 -5.99 0.26
C THR A 88 -7.19 -7.40 0.67
N HIS A 89 -6.21 -8.30 0.74
CA HIS A 89 -6.41 -9.67 1.17
C HIS A 89 -6.65 -9.77 2.67
N ALA A 90 -7.66 -10.55 3.08
CA ALA A 90 -8.01 -10.70 4.49
C ALA A 90 -6.85 -11.26 5.34
N PHE A 91 -6.05 -12.20 4.79
CA PHE A 91 -4.89 -12.73 5.50
C PHE A 91 -3.84 -11.65 5.84
N LYS A 92 -3.79 -10.53 5.11
CA LYS A 92 -2.84 -9.42 5.38
C LYS A 92 -3.29 -8.50 6.51
N ARG A 93 -4.51 -8.65 7.01
CA ARG A 93 -5.15 -7.72 7.97
C ARG A 93 -4.23 -7.39 9.14
N ARG A 94 -3.66 -8.42 9.77
CA ARG A 94 -2.80 -8.26 10.94
C ARG A 94 -1.55 -7.43 10.64
N ARG A 95 -0.89 -7.67 9.50
CA ARG A 95 0.29 -6.88 9.10
C ARG A 95 -0.06 -5.40 8.91
N PHE A 96 -1.21 -5.08 8.33
CA PHE A 96 -1.62 -3.69 8.15
C PHE A 96 -2.00 -3.02 9.48
N LEU A 97 -2.87 -3.66 10.26
CA LEU A 97 -3.44 -3.07 11.48
C LEU A 97 -2.45 -3.03 12.64
N ASP A 98 -1.61 -4.06 12.79
CA ASP A 98 -0.74 -4.21 13.97
C ASP A 98 0.67 -3.68 13.72
N LEU A 99 1.11 -3.57 12.46
CA LEU A 99 2.48 -3.15 12.11
C LEU A 99 2.50 -1.87 11.28
N HIS A 100 1.89 -1.85 10.09
CA HIS A 100 2.05 -0.71 9.19
C HIS A 100 1.36 0.56 9.67
N LEU A 101 0.10 0.48 10.09
CA LEU A 101 -0.64 1.66 10.58
C LEU A 101 0.00 2.25 11.85
N PRO A 102 0.39 1.44 12.86
CA PRO A 102 1.15 1.96 14.00
C PRO A 102 2.49 2.57 13.63
N ALA A 103 3.21 2.00 12.66
CA ALA A 103 4.51 2.52 12.22
C ALA A 103 4.42 3.92 11.59
N ILE A 104 3.25 4.31 11.08
CA ILE A 104 2.96 5.67 10.59
C ILE A 104 2.09 6.48 11.57
N GLY A 105 1.93 6.05 12.83
CA GLY A 105 1.23 6.81 13.87
C GLY A 105 -0.28 6.69 13.85
N ILE A 106 -0.85 5.93 12.91
CA ILE A 106 -2.29 5.66 12.89
C ILE A 106 -2.60 4.57 13.91
N VAL A 107 -2.77 4.98 15.17
CA VAL A 107 -3.18 4.14 16.29
C VAL A 107 -4.48 4.65 16.91
N PRO A 108 -5.35 3.78 17.48
CA PRO A 108 -6.65 4.21 18.00
C PRO A 108 -6.63 5.33 19.04
N SER A 109 -5.53 5.47 19.79
CA SER A 109 -5.37 6.48 20.84
C SER A 109 -4.99 7.87 20.35
N MET A 110 -4.52 8.01 19.10
CA MET A 110 -3.96 9.26 18.56
C MET A 110 -4.56 9.63 17.20
N ALA A 111 -4.88 8.66 16.36
CA ALA A 111 -5.26 8.91 14.97
C ALA A 111 -6.47 9.85 14.82
N LYS A 112 -6.29 10.89 14.00
CA LYS A 112 -7.37 11.74 13.48
C LYS A 112 -8.03 11.16 12.22
N ILE A 113 -7.52 10.02 11.73
CA ILE A 113 -8.03 9.30 10.56
C ILE A 113 -8.79 8.05 11.01
N ALA A 114 -10.04 7.92 10.58
CA ALA A 114 -10.82 6.70 10.75
C ALA A 114 -10.37 5.62 9.75
N ILE A 115 -10.10 4.40 10.23
CA ILE A 115 -9.66 3.29 9.39
C ILE A 115 -10.77 2.25 9.22
N TRP A 116 -11.03 1.89 7.97
CA TRP A 116 -11.85 0.75 7.58
C TRP A 116 -10.98 -0.27 6.85
N PHE A 117 -11.26 -1.56 7.03
CA PHE A 117 -10.50 -2.62 6.38
C PHE A 117 -11.46 -3.66 5.81
N ILE A 118 -11.44 -3.79 4.48
CA ILE A 118 -12.18 -4.78 3.71
C ILE A 118 -11.18 -5.81 3.20
N GLY A 119 -11.34 -7.04 3.65
CA GLY A 119 -10.42 -8.13 3.38
C GLY A 119 -11.09 -9.23 2.57
N GLU A 120 -10.58 -9.54 1.38
CA GLU A 120 -11.09 -10.64 0.55
C GLU A 120 -9.93 -11.55 0.13
N ASN A 121 -10.03 -12.84 0.45
CA ASN A 121 -9.01 -13.83 0.08
C ASN A 121 -9.29 -14.41 -1.31
N PRO A 122 -8.28 -14.92 -2.03
CA PRO A 122 -8.54 -15.72 -3.21
C PRO A 122 -9.40 -16.94 -2.82
N PRO A 123 -10.19 -17.49 -3.76
CA PRO A 123 -10.93 -18.71 -3.53
C PRO A 123 -10.03 -19.87 -3.08
N GLU A 124 -10.53 -20.73 -2.20
CA GLU A 124 -9.77 -21.86 -1.61
C GLU A 124 -9.14 -22.78 -2.67
N HIS A 125 -9.81 -22.95 -3.81
CA HIS A 125 -9.31 -23.78 -4.92
C HIS A 125 -8.14 -23.13 -5.70
N VAL A 126 -7.95 -21.81 -5.56
CA VAL A 126 -6.83 -21.07 -6.15
C VAL A 126 -5.65 -21.08 -5.20
N THR A 127 -5.88 -20.80 -3.92
CA THR A 127 -4.85 -20.89 -2.89
C THR A 127 -5.49 -21.23 -1.54
N PRO A 128 -5.12 -22.36 -0.92
CA PRO A 128 -5.65 -22.75 0.37
C PRO A 128 -5.40 -21.70 1.45
N LEU A 129 -6.38 -21.47 2.33
CA LEU A 129 -6.27 -20.49 3.41
C LEU A 129 -5.05 -20.76 4.32
N VAL A 130 -4.75 -22.04 4.56
CA VAL A 130 -3.59 -22.45 5.38
C VAL A 130 -2.26 -21.96 4.81
N ASP A 131 -2.10 -22.04 3.49
CA ASP A 131 -0.87 -21.61 2.81
C ASP A 131 -0.73 -20.09 2.82
N LEU A 132 -1.86 -19.37 2.70
CA LEU A 132 -1.89 -17.91 2.81
C LEU A 132 -1.46 -17.44 4.21
N ILE A 133 -1.99 -18.08 5.26
CA ILE A 133 -1.66 -17.75 6.65
C ILE A 133 -0.20 -18.10 6.95
N ASP A 134 0.27 -19.30 6.59
CA ASP A 134 1.65 -19.71 6.83
C ASP A 134 2.66 -18.81 6.08
N GLY A 135 2.33 -18.47 4.83
CA GLY A 135 3.11 -17.52 4.04
C GLY A 135 3.16 -16.13 4.68
N GLU A 136 2.04 -15.63 5.18
CA GLU A 136 1.95 -14.33 5.82
C GLU A 136 2.69 -14.29 7.17
N GLU A 137 2.57 -15.31 8.02
CA GLU A 137 3.27 -15.37 9.29
C GLU A 137 4.79 -15.41 9.10
N LYS A 138 5.28 -16.15 8.10
CA LYS A 138 6.73 -16.27 7.84
C LYS A 138 7.31 -15.08 7.10
N ARG A 139 6.66 -14.63 6.03
CA ARG A 139 7.23 -13.67 5.06
C ARG A 139 6.60 -12.29 5.12
N GLY A 140 5.41 -12.18 5.72
CA GLY A 140 4.76 -10.93 6.05
C GLY A 140 5.15 -10.51 7.45
N ILE A 141 4.29 -10.82 8.42
CA ILE A 141 4.41 -10.44 9.83
C ILE A 141 5.81 -10.76 10.37
N GLY A 142 6.33 -11.97 10.10
CA GLY A 142 7.63 -12.40 10.57
C GLY A 142 8.80 -11.52 10.13
N LEU A 143 8.75 -10.91 8.94
CA LEU A 143 9.79 -9.96 8.49
C LEU A 143 9.53 -8.55 9.01
N TRP A 144 8.27 -8.11 8.99
CA TRP A 144 7.91 -6.72 9.31
C TRP A 144 7.94 -6.40 10.79
N LYS A 145 7.76 -7.38 11.68
CA LYS A 145 7.82 -7.16 13.14
C LYS A 145 9.20 -6.66 13.60
N ASP A 146 10.26 -7.08 12.92
CA ASP A 146 11.66 -6.75 13.26
C ASP A 146 12.21 -5.61 12.38
N ASP A 147 11.43 -5.17 11.38
CA ASP A 147 11.79 -4.15 10.39
C ASP A 147 10.53 -3.38 9.96
N LEU A 148 9.97 -2.60 10.89
CA LEU A 148 8.69 -1.89 10.72
C LEU A 148 8.68 -0.95 9.50
N TYR A 149 9.85 -0.42 9.15
CA TYR A 149 10.03 0.59 8.11
C TYR A 149 10.59 0.02 6.81
N GLY A 150 10.91 -1.27 6.75
CA GLY A 150 11.40 -1.95 5.55
C GLY A 150 12.78 -1.50 5.09
N THR A 151 13.62 -1.03 6.01
CA THR A 151 14.96 -0.49 5.77
C THR A 151 16.07 -1.45 6.15
N GLY A 152 15.73 -2.54 6.84
CA GLY A 152 16.65 -3.63 7.18
C GLY A 152 17.16 -4.39 5.97
N GLU A 153 18.10 -5.31 6.19
CA GLU A 153 18.84 -5.98 5.12
C GLU A 153 17.91 -6.71 4.13
N VAL A 154 16.94 -7.46 4.64
CA VAL A 154 16.06 -8.31 3.82
C VAL A 154 15.02 -7.48 3.05
N LEU A 155 14.25 -6.62 3.73
CA LEU A 155 13.21 -5.83 3.09
C LEU A 155 13.82 -4.70 2.25
N GLY A 156 14.87 -4.04 2.74
CA GLY A 156 15.61 -3.02 2.00
C GLY A 156 16.25 -3.56 0.73
N ARG A 157 16.78 -4.80 0.74
CA ARG A 157 17.24 -5.47 -0.50
C ARG A 157 16.09 -5.65 -1.49
N LYS A 158 14.93 -6.16 -1.04
CA LYS A 158 13.75 -6.32 -1.89
C LYS A 158 13.26 -4.99 -2.48
N ARG A 159 13.28 -3.91 -1.70
CA ARG A 159 12.95 -2.55 -2.18
C ARG A 159 13.86 -2.14 -3.33
N ARG A 160 15.19 -2.26 -3.14
CA ARG A 160 16.17 -1.92 -4.18
C ARG A 160 16.00 -2.76 -5.44
N GLU A 161 15.76 -4.06 -5.30
CA GLU A 161 15.47 -4.96 -6.44
C GLU A 161 14.21 -4.57 -7.22
N ARG A 162 13.24 -3.93 -6.54
CA ARG A 162 12.00 -3.40 -7.15
C ARG A 162 12.16 -1.97 -7.68
N GLY A 163 13.33 -1.35 -7.47
CA GLY A 163 13.70 -0.05 -8.00
C GLY A 163 13.72 1.09 -6.99
N TRP A 164 13.48 0.84 -5.70
CA TRP A 164 13.57 1.88 -4.68
C TRP A 164 15.00 2.43 -4.58
N ASN A 165 15.14 3.74 -4.74
CA ASN A 165 16.42 4.45 -4.70
C ASN A 165 16.20 5.92 -4.33
N LYS A 166 17.28 6.70 -4.17
CA LYS A 166 17.18 8.10 -3.74
C LYS A 166 16.41 9.02 -4.70
N LEU A 167 16.41 8.75 -6.00
CA LEU A 167 15.60 9.51 -6.95
C LEU A 167 14.10 9.25 -6.71
N GLU A 168 13.69 7.98 -6.54
CA GLU A 168 12.30 7.63 -6.22
C GLU A 168 11.85 8.23 -4.88
N GLU A 169 12.74 8.23 -3.89
CA GLU A 169 12.50 8.87 -2.59
C GLU A 169 12.21 10.36 -2.74
N GLU A 170 13.01 11.10 -3.53
CA GLU A 170 12.79 12.54 -3.77
C GLU A 170 11.51 12.82 -4.57
N ILE A 171 11.19 11.98 -5.57
CA ILE A 171 9.97 12.13 -6.38
C ILE A 171 8.73 12.03 -5.48
N VAL A 172 8.68 11.02 -4.61
CA VAL A 172 7.50 10.76 -3.76
C VAL A 172 7.23 11.90 -2.76
N ILE A 173 8.26 12.63 -2.34
CA ILE A 173 8.13 13.73 -1.36
C ILE A 173 8.19 15.13 -1.98
N GLU A 174 8.37 15.24 -3.30
CA GLU A 174 8.55 16.54 -3.98
C GLU A 174 7.41 17.51 -3.69
N CYS A 175 6.17 17.00 -3.71
CA CYS A 175 4.95 17.77 -3.45
C CYS A 175 4.53 17.78 -1.96
N GLU A 176 5.27 17.11 -1.09
CA GLU A 176 4.99 17.04 0.34
C GLU A 176 5.41 18.36 1.01
N ARG A 177 4.55 18.94 1.85
CA ARG A 177 4.80 20.23 2.51
C ARG A 177 5.17 20.07 3.99
N ASP A 178 4.76 18.99 4.62
CA ASP A 178 5.08 18.71 6.02
C ASP A 178 6.43 18.01 6.12
N GLU A 179 7.42 18.74 6.64
CA GLU A 179 8.80 18.24 6.79
C GLU A 179 8.88 16.99 7.69
N VAL A 180 7.99 16.85 8.67
CA VAL A 180 7.89 15.64 9.50
C VAL A 180 7.51 14.41 8.68
N VAL A 181 6.61 14.56 7.71
CA VAL A 181 6.21 13.47 6.81
C VAL A 181 7.36 13.09 5.89
N LYS A 182 8.12 14.06 5.38
CA LYS A 182 9.35 13.78 4.61
C LYS A 182 10.36 13.01 5.45
N ARG A 183 10.54 13.37 6.72
CA ARG A 183 11.42 12.63 7.64
C ARG A 183 10.92 11.21 7.91
N LEU A 184 9.60 11.00 8.03
CA LEU A 184 9.01 9.66 8.13
C LEU A 184 9.29 8.81 6.88
N VAL A 185 9.17 9.36 5.67
CA VAL A 185 9.50 8.65 4.42
C VAL A 185 10.97 8.25 4.39
N ARG A 186 11.86 9.11 4.89
CA ARG A 186 13.31 8.88 4.96
C ARG A 186 13.75 8.15 6.23
N TRP A 187 12.83 7.66 7.05
CA TRP A 187 13.17 7.10 8.34
C TRP A 187 13.85 5.74 8.20
N GLU A 188 15.09 5.67 8.70
CA GLU A 188 15.92 4.44 8.74
C GLU A 188 16.30 4.06 10.18
N GLY A 189 15.67 4.66 11.19
CA GLY A 189 16.02 4.47 12.59
C GLY A 189 15.52 3.15 13.20
N VAL A 190 16.07 2.82 14.37
CA VAL A 190 15.66 1.65 15.16
C VAL A 190 14.47 2.00 16.04
N GLY A 191 13.44 1.16 16.03
CA GLY A 191 12.20 1.40 16.77
C GLY A 191 11.27 2.39 16.06
N LEU A 192 10.30 2.92 16.80
CA LEU A 192 9.29 3.84 16.25
C LEU A 192 9.90 5.18 15.84
N PHE A 193 9.30 5.79 14.81
CA PHE A 193 9.58 7.15 14.38
C PHE A 193 9.37 8.13 15.53
N LEU A 194 10.37 9.00 15.77
CA LEU A 194 10.46 9.82 16.99
C LEU A 194 9.47 10.99 17.01
N GLU A 195 9.06 11.48 15.84
CA GLU A 195 8.17 12.65 15.69
C GLU A 195 6.75 12.19 15.33
N MET A 196 6.33 11.06 15.90
CA MET A 196 5.02 10.47 15.60
C MET A 196 3.87 11.40 15.97
N ASP A 197 3.98 12.10 17.11
CA ASP A 197 2.96 13.03 17.62
C ASP A 197 2.80 14.28 16.74
N ASP A 198 3.82 14.61 15.95
CA ASP A 198 3.85 15.78 15.07
C ASP A 198 3.26 15.47 13.68
N LEU A 199 2.88 14.22 13.40
CA LEU A 199 2.30 13.85 12.12
C LEU A 199 0.92 14.52 11.94
N PRO A 200 0.59 15.00 10.73
CA PRO A 200 -0.62 15.79 10.49
C PRO A 200 -1.91 14.98 10.64
N TRP A 201 -1.82 13.65 10.75
CA TRP A 201 -2.93 12.73 10.93
C TRP A 201 -2.99 12.04 12.31
N THR A 202 -2.06 12.37 13.21
CA THR A 202 -2.09 12.02 14.63
C THR A 202 -2.65 13.16 15.46
#